data_AF-A0A3D2P931-F1
#
_entry.id   AF-A0A3D2P931-F1
#
_cell.length_a   1.000
_cell.length_b   1.000
_cell.length_c   1.000
_cell.angle_alpha   90.00
_cell.angle_beta   90.00
_cell.angle_gamma   90.00
#
_symmetry.space_group_name_H-M   'P 1'
#
loop_
_entity.id
_entity.type
_entity.pdbx_description
1 polymer ?
#
loop_
_entity_poly.entity_id
_entity_poly.type
_entity_poly.pdbx_seq_one_letter_code
_entity_poly.pdbx_strand_id
1 'polypeptide(L)'
;MKWFKHDCDMHTDLKIQSLLEKYGLEGYALWNLCLELLGKEGHKGRLNTKSGWKNALLKISGWSANGKIDEILNVMGELSLICPKSLKCGNLYIPKFIKRTDDYTQRKLRTNSEQSTDNVRVDKNRIDKIRTEYIKIKGLDINNFSIDDFSRTAKAIKTLLIKSKFKDDLVIRSIEWASRQKWCDWTLETIIRRWPDYMVIYKPKPEPKPDPNCDICFGKGKIPDGQLKGAVCNCVKVR
;
A
#
# COMPACT_ATOMS: atom_id res chain seq x y z
N MET A 1 -10.80 9.40 -17.63
CA MET A 1 -9.60 8.88 -18.33
C MET A 1 -9.58 9.46 -19.74
N LYS A 2 -8.41 9.61 -20.39
CA LYS A 2 -8.36 10.16 -21.77
C LYS A 2 -8.60 9.11 -22.87
N TRP A 3 -8.32 7.83 -22.61
CA TRP A 3 -8.36 6.77 -23.61
C TRP A 3 -8.83 5.44 -22.97
N PHE A 4 -9.65 4.64 -23.66
CA PHE A 4 -9.93 3.25 -23.30
C PHE A 4 -9.81 2.35 -24.54
N LYS A 5 -9.53 1.06 -24.32
CA LYS A 5 -9.43 0.06 -25.39
C LYS A 5 -10.83 -0.26 -25.91
N HIS A 6 -11.07 0.03 -27.19
CA HIS A 6 -12.25 -0.44 -27.91
C HIS A 6 -11.93 -1.80 -28.52
N ASP A 7 -12.84 -2.77 -28.41
CA ASP A 7 -12.64 -4.09 -29.02
C ASP A 7 -12.94 -3.98 -30.52
N CYS A 8 -12.01 -4.40 -31.38
CA CYS A 8 -12.20 -4.37 -32.83
C CYS A 8 -13.25 -5.39 -33.30
N ASP A 9 -13.47 -6.43 -32.51
CA ASP A 9 -14.37 -7.55 -32.73
C ASP A 9 -15.61 -7.50 -31.83
N MET A 10 -15.96 -6.33 -31.26
CA MET A 10 -17.07 -6.22 -30.30
C MET A 10 -18.42 -6.73 -30.82
N HIS A 11 -18.65 -6.65 -32.13
CA HIS A 11 -19.86 -7.17 -32.78
C HIS A 11 -19.95 -8.71 -32.77
N THR A 12 -18.87 -9.42 -32.44
CA THR A 12 -18.84 -10.88 -32.30
C THR A 12 -19.22 -11.35 -30.89
N ASP A 13 -19.22 -10.46 -29.90
CA ASP A 13 -19.63 -10.81 -28.54
C ASP A 13 -21.11 -11.18 -28.51
N LEU A 14 -21.42 -12.39 -28.02
CA LEU A 14 -22.79 -12.94 -28.02
C LEU A 14 -23.80 -12.01 -27.33
N LYS A 15 -23.41 -11.28 -26.29
CA LYS A 15 -24.30 -10.35 -25.59
C LYS A 15 -24.57 -9.12 -26.43
N ILE A 16 -23.54 -8.62 -27.12
CA ILE A 16 -23.69 -7.50 -28.05
C ILE A 16 -24.52 -7.94 -29.27
N GLN A 17 -24.37 -9.18 -29.74
CA GLN A 17 -25.23 -9.75 -30.79
C GLN A 17 -26.68 -9.85 -30.35
N SER A 18 -26.98 -10.33 -29.14
CA SER A 18 -28.36 -10.33 -28.62
C SER A 18 -28.95 -8.92 -28.49
N LEU A 19 -28.11 -7.94 -28.15
CA LEU A 19 -28.53 -6.54 -28.09
C LEU A 19 -28.79 -5.96 -29.49
N LEU A 20 -27.95 -6.29 -30.47
CA LEU A 20 -28.11 -5.94 -31.89
C LEU A 20 -29.36 -6.61 -32.49
N GLU A 21 -29.64 -7.86 -32.16
CA GLU A 21 -30.83 -8.57 -32.64
C GLU A 21 -32.12 -7.90 -32.14
N LYS A 22 -32.14 -7.43 -30.89
CA LYS A 22 -33.33 -6.81 -30.28
C LYS A 22 -33.53 -5.34 -30.63
N TYR A 23 -32.45 -4.56 -30.73
CA TYR A 23 -32.52 -3.10 -30.89
C TYR A 23 -31.68 -2.54 -32.05
N GLY A 24 -31.08 -3.40 -32.87
CA GLY A 24 -30.24 -3.00 -33.99
C GLY A 24 -29.07 -2.12 -33.56
N LEU A 25 -28.69 -1.21 -34.47
CA LEU A 25 -27.59 -0.27 -34.26
C LEU A 25 -27.81 0.68 -33.08
N GLU A 26 -29.06 0.92 -32.68
CA GLU A 26 -29.37 1.81 -31.55
C GLU A 26 -28.91 1.22 -30.21
N GLY A 27 -29.14 -0.08 -29.99
CA GLY A 27 -28.64 -0.78 -28.81
C GLY A 27 -27.13 -0.79 -28.75
N TYR A 28 -26.48 -1.07 -29.89
CA TYR A 28 -25.03 -1.04 -30.02
C TYR A 28 -24.44 0.36 -29.79
N ALA A 29 -25.05 1.40 -30.36
CA ALA A 29 -24.62 2.78 -30.15
C ALA A 29 -24.77 3.17 -28.67
N LEU A 30 -25.89 2.83 -28.03
CA LEU A 30 -26.10 3.15 -26.62
C LEU A 30 -25.07 2.46 -25.71
N TRP A 31 -24.72 1.21 -26.00
CA TRP A 31 -23.64 0.51 -25.29
C TRP A 31 -22.33 1.29 -25.35
N ASN A 32 -21.94 1.75 -26.55
CA ASN A 32 -20.73 2.54 -26.74
C ASN A 32 -20.77 3.87 -26.02
N LEU A 33 -21.90 4.58 -26.06
CA LEU A 33 -22.08 5.82 -25.31
C LEU A 33 -21.95 5.62 -23.81
N CYS A 34 -22.44 4.49 -23.26
CA CYS A 34 -22.21 4.13 -21.86
C CYS A 34 -20.72 3.94 -21.55
N LEU A 35 -19.96 3.28 -22.42
CA LEU A 35 -18.52 3.10 -22.28
C LEU A 35 -17.77 4.43 -22.34
N GLU A 36 -18.12 5.31 -23.27
CA GLU A 36 -17.52 6.63 -23.43
C GLU A 36 -17.76 7.53 -22.21
N LEU A 37 -18.99 7.58 -21.71
CA LEU A 37 -19.32 8.33 -20.48
C LEU A 37 -18.55 7.81 -19.28
N LEU A 38 -18.47 6.48 -19.14
CA LEU A 38 -17.66 5.86 -18.08
C LEU A 38 -16.17 6.14 -18.24
N GLY A 39 -15.67 6.17 -19.46
CA GLY A 39 -14.29 6.56 -19.74
C GLY A 39 -14.03 8.00 -19.31
N LYS A 40 -14.93 8.92 -19.66
CA LYS A 40 -14.78 10.35 -19.39
C LYS A 40 -14.88 10.68 -17.89
N GLU A 41 -15.95 10.22 -17.25
CA GLU A 41 -16.37 10.68 -15.91
C GLU A 41 -16.39 9.56 -14.86
N GLY A 42 -16.29 8.30 -15.28
CA GLY A 42 -16.42 7.14 -14.42
C GLY A 42 -15.22 6.90 -13.52
N HIS A 43 -15.49 6.36 -12.33
CA HIS A 43 -14.46 5.90 -11.41
C HIS A 43 -14.64 4.39 -11.15
N LYS A 44 -13.60 3.59 -11.39
CA LYS A 44 -13.64 2.10 -11.24
C LYS A 44 -14.84 1.46 -11.96
N GLY A 45 -15.19 1.99 -13.14
CA GLY A 45 -16.31 1.48 -13.94
C GLY A 45 -17.70 1.88 -13.43
N ARG A 46 -17.80 2.87 -12.53
CA ARG A 46 -19.07 3.35 -11.95
C ARG A 46 -19.32 4.83 -12.26
N LEU A 47 -20.58 5.16 -12.51
CA LEU A 47 -21.14 6.50 -12.50
C LEU A 47 -22.32 6.56 -11.55
N ASN A 48 -22.42 7.68 -10.85
CA ASN A 48 -23.38 7.89 -9.78
C ASN A 48 -24.61 8.61 -10.35
N THR A 49 -25.80 8.45 -9.77
CA THR A 49 -26.99 9.21 -10.18
C THR A 49 -26.75 10.73 -10.20
N LYS A 50 -25.93 11.23 -9.25
CA LYS A 50 -25.55 12.64 -9.14
C LYS A 50 -24.77 13.18 -10.35
N SER A 51 -24.14 12.33 -11.16
CA SER A 51 -23.44 12.79 -12.37
C SER A 51 -24.38 13.14 -13.51
N GLY A 52 -25.68 12.86 -13.40
CA GLY A 52 -26.65 13.14 -14.46
C GLY A 52 -26.38 12.34 -15.75
N TRP A 53 -25.66 11.21 -15.65
CA TRP A 53 -25.18 10.43 -16.81
C TRP A 53 -26.31 10.03 -17.77
N LYS A 54 -27.51 9.74 -17.26
CA LYS A 54 -28.67 9.39 -18.08
C LYS A 54 -29.18 10.57 -18.92
N ASN A 55 -29.17 11.79 -18.36
CA ASN A 55 -29.48 13.00 -19.11
C ASN A 55 -28.41 13.30 -20.16
N ALA A 56 -27.14 13.00 -19.87
CA ALA A 56 -26.07 13.08 -20.85
C ALA A 56 -26.29 12.09 -22.01
N LEU A 57 -26.71 10.86 -21.73
CA LEU A 57 -27.09 9.89 -22.76
C LEU A 57 -28.23 10.39 -23.65
N LEU A 58 -29.30 10.94 -23.08
CA LEU A 58 -30.39 11.54 -23.86
C LEU A 58 -29.86 12.64 -24.79
N LYS A 59 -29.05 13.55 -24.25
CA LYS A 59 -28.50 14.68 -25.02
C LYS A 59 -27.60 14.22 -26.16
N ILE A 60 -26.76 13.20 -25.95
CA ILE A 60 -25.83 12.70 -26.97
C ILE A 60 -26.57 11.86 -28.02
N SER A 61 -27.53 11.03 -27.60
CA SER A 61 -28.32 10.19 -28.51
C SER A 61 -29.35 10.98 -29.32
N GLY A 62 -29.71 12.20 -28.88
CA GLY A 62 -30.77 13.00 -29.51
C GLY A 62 -32.18 12.50 -29.20
N TRP A 63 -32.33 11.59 -28.23
CA TRP A 63 -33.65 11.06 -27.86
C TRP A 63 -34.42 12.01 -26.95
N SER A 64 -35.74 12.08 -27.19
CA SER A 64 -36.65 13.00 -26.51
C SER A 64 -37.19 12.47 -25.17
N ALA A 65 -37.18 11.15 -24.95
CA ALA A 65 -37.75 10.52 -23.77
C ALA A 65 -36.87 9.39 -23.22
N ASN A 66 -36.90 9.25 -21.89
CA ASN A 66 -36.16 8.22 -21.17
C ASN A 66 -36.63 6.78 -21.44
N GLY A 67 -37.86 6.59 -21.92
CA GLY A 67 -38.48 5.25 -22.03
C GLY A 67 -37.64 4.26 -22.83
N LYS A 68 -37.18 4.67 -24.02
CA LYS A 68 -36.35 3.82 -24.89
C LYS A 68 -34.98 3.52 -24.28
N ILE A 69 -34.34 4.52 -23.65
CA ILE A 69 -33.07 4.32 -22.93
C ILE A 69 -33.24 3.29 -21.83
N ASP A 70 -34.27 3.45 -21.00
CA ASP A 70 -34.52 2.57 -19.86
C ASP A 70 -34.76 1.14 -20.29
N GLU A 71 -35.55 0.94 -21.35
CA GLU A 71 -35.80 -0.37 -21.92
C GLU A 71 -34.50 -1.06 -22.34
N ILE A 72 -33.65 -0.38 -23.13
CA ILE A 72 -32.39 -0.92 -23.61
C ILE A 72 -31.42 -1.18 -22.44
N LEU A 73 -31.32 -0.26 -21.47
CA LEU A 73 -30.45 -0.43 -20.30
C LEU A 73 -30.89 -1.61 -19.42
N ASN A 74 -32.20 -1.85 -19.31
CA ASN A 74 -32.71 -3.01 -18.58
C ASN A 74 -32.28 -4.32 -19.25
N VAL A 75 -32.37 -4.40 -20.59
CA VAL A 75 -31.87 -5.56 -21.35
C VAL A 75 -30.36 -5.71 -21.23
N MET A 76 -29.59 -4.62 -21.24
CA MET A 76 -28.14 -4.69 -20.94
C MET A 76 -27.87 -5.23 -19.53
N GLY A 77 -28.75 -4.94 -18.58
CA GLY A 77 -28.72 -5.51 -17.23
C GLY A 77 -28.99 -7.02 -17.21
N GLU A 78 -29.99 -7.48 -17.96
CA GLU A 78 -30.32 -8.90 -18.13
C GLU A 78 -29.18 -9.68 -18.77
N LEU A 79 -28.58 -9.13 -19.84
CA LEU A 79 -27.40 -9.67 -20.51
C LEU A 79 -26.13 -9.59 -19.66
N SER A 80 -26.20 -8.99 -18.45
CA SER A 80 -25.06 -8.80 -17.55
C SER A 80 -23.90 -8.02 -18.22
N LEU A 81 -24.22 -7.07 -19.09
CA LEU A 81 -23.30 -6.05 -19.59
C LEU A 81 -23.14 -4.95 -18.52
N ILE A 82 -24.26 -4.59 -17.88
CA ILE A 82 -24.36 -3.65 -16.77
C ILE A 82 -24.83 -4.40 -15.52
N CYS A 83 -24.45 -3.93 -14.33
CA CYS A 83 -24.95 -4.49 -13.08
C CYS A 83 -26.41 -4.04 -12.83
N PRO A 84 -27.40 -4.96 -12.85
CA PRO A 84 -28.82 -4.59 -12.69
C PRO A 84 -29.13 -4.00 -11.32
N LYS A 85 -28.44 -4.45 -10.26
CA LYS A 85 -28.59 -3.89 -8.90
C LYS A 85 -28.20 -2.42 -8.85
N SER A 86 -27.10 -2.05 -9.51
CA SER A 86 -26.63 -0.66 -9.56
C SER A 86 -27.58 0.21 -10.38
N LEU A 87 -28.08 -0.32 -11.50
CA LEU A 87 -29.03 0.38 -12.37
C LEU A 87 -30.34 0.71 -11.65
N LYS A 88 -30.88 -0.23 -10.85
CA LYS A 88 -32.07 0.01 -10.01
C LYS A 88 -31.88 1.17 -9.02
N CYS A 89 -30.65 1.42 -8.57
CA CYS A 89 -30.32 2.56 -7.71
C CYS A 89 -30.02 3.86 -8.50
N GLY A 90 -30.22 3.88 -9.82
CA GLY A 90 -29.92 5.01 -10.71
C GLY A 90 -28.44 5.15 -11.07
N ASN A 91 -27.60 4.18 -10.72
CA ASN A 91 -26.15 4.21 -10.97
C ASN A 91 -25.80 3.33 -12.17
N LEU A 92 -24.88 3.78 -13.01
CA LEU A 92 -24.31 2.93 -14.07
C LEU A 92 -23.07 2.22 -13.52
N TYR A 93 -23.04 0.88 -13.58
CA TYR A 93 -21.86 0.10 -13.22
C TYR A 93 -21.60 -1.00 -14.25
N ILE A 94 -20.43 -0.97 -14.88
CA ILE A 94 -19.97 -2.00 -15.82
C ILE A 94 -18.84 -2.82 -15.15
N PRO A 95 -19.09 -4.07 -14.74
CA PRO A 95 -18.14 -4.84 -13.94
C PRO A 95 -16.77 -5.06 -14.58
N LYS A 96 -16.74 -5.24 -15.91
CA LYS A 96 -15.51 -5.52 -16.66
C LYS A 96 -14.86 -4.27 -17.26
N PHE A 97 -15.33 -3.06 -16.92
CA PHE A 97 -14.82 -1.82 -17.50
C PHE A 97 -13.33 -1.60 -17.22
N ILE A 98 -12.85 -2.01 -16.04
CA ILE A 98 -11.43 -1.87 -15.66
C ILE A 98 -10.52 -2.62 -16.64
N LYS A 99 -10.97 -3.73 -17.24
CA LYS A 99 -10.16 -4.46 -18.25
C LYS A 99 -10.01 -3.68 -19.56
N ARG A 100 -10.93 -2.74 -19.82
CA ARG A 100 -10.90 -1.85 -21.00
C ARG A 100 -10.02 -0.63 -20.77
N THR A 101 -9.64 -0.32 -19.52
CA THR A 101 -8.80 0.86 -19.28
C THR A 101 -7.38 0.62 -19.78
N ASP A 102 -6.63 1.69 -20.08
CA ASP A 102 -5.22 1.59 -20.45
C ASP A 102 -4.36 0.99 -19.33
N ASP A 103 -3.19 0.43 -19.67
CA ASP A 103 -2.35 -0.31 -18.72
C ASP A 103 -1.86 0.55 -17.56
N TYR A 104 -1.73 1.87 -17.75
CA TYR A 104 -1.37 2.78 -16.66
C TYR A 104 -2.56 2.98 -15.71
N THR A 105 -3.76 3.25 -16.22
CA THR A 105 -4.96 3.34 -15.38
C THR A 105 -5.28 2.01 -14.71
N GLN A 106 -5.12 0.87 -15.40
CA GLN A 106 -5.27 -0.46 -14.79
C GLN A 106 -4.33 -0.64 -13.61
N ARG A 107 -3.05 -0.28 -13.77
CA ARG A 107 -2.06 -0.32 -12.69
C ARG A 107 -2.51 0.55 -11.52
N LYS A 108 -2.88 1.80 -11.75
CA LYS A 108 -3.40 2.71 -10.71
C LYS A 108 -4.66 2.20 -10.01
N LEU A 109 -5.60 1.61 -10.75
CA LEU A 109 -6.85 1.10 -10.18
C LEU A 109 -6.67 -0.22 -9.41
N ARG A 110 -5.69 -1.05 -9.79
CA ARG A 110 -5.27 -2.25 -9.04
C ARG A 110 -4.46 -1.88 -7.79
N THR A 111 -3.65 -0.82 -7.88
CA THR A 111 -2.86 -0.29 -6.75
C THR A 111 -3.70 0.64 -5.86
N ASN A 112 -4.71 0.08 -5.20
CA ASN A 112 -5.00 0.51 -3.83
C ASN A 112 -3.98 -0.11 -2.84
N SER A 113 -3.10 -1.00 -3.29
CA SER A 113 -1.89 -1.33 -2.54
C SER A 113 -0.92 -0.16 -2.69
N GLU A 114 -0.65 0.52 -1.56
CA GLU A 114 0.64 1.15 -1.27
C GLU A 114 1.76 0.39 -1.99
N GLN A 115 2.72 1.12 -2.56
CA GLN A 115 3.91 0.55 -3.22
C GLN A 115 4.28 -0.81 -2.62
N SER A 116 4.03 -1.90 -3.36
CA SER A 116 4.41 -3.24 -2.88
C SER A 116 5.89 -3.17 -2.51
N THR A 117 6.21 -3.67 -1.31
CA THR A 117 7.56 -3.70 -0.77
C THR A 117 8.54 -4.35 -1.75
N ASP A 118 8.06 -5.18 -2.67
CA ASP A 118 8.85 -5.84 -3.71
C ASP A 118 9.52 -4.87 -4.70
N ASN A 119 8.98 -3.68 -4.98
CA ASN A 119 9.55 -2.78 -6.00
C ASN A 119 10.46 -1.67 -5.47
N VAL A 120 10.62 -1.53 -4.15
CA VAL A 120 11.63 -0.62 -3.61
C VAL A 120 13.01 -1.27 -3.79
N ARG A 121 13.89 -0.63 -4.56
CA ARG A 121 15.28 -1.07 -4.73
C ARG A 121 16.04 -0.76 -3.43
N VAL A 122 16.10 -1.74 -2.54
CA VAL A 122 16.94 -1.68 -1.33
C VAL A 122 18.29 -2.30 -1.67
N ASP A 123 19.38 -1.66 -1.24
CA ASP A 123 20.73 -2.16 -1.43
C ASP A 123 20.86 -3.56 -0.79
N LYS A 124 21.34 -4.54 -1.58
CA LYS A 124 21.53 -5.92 -1.14
C LYS A 124 22.52 -5.99 0.02
N ASN A 125 23.59 -5.19 -0.01
CA ASN A 125 24.59 -5.12 1.06
C ASN A 125 23.97 -4.70 2.39
N ARG A 126 22.99 -3.81 2.33
CA ARG A 126 22.26 -3.30 3.51
C ARG A 126 21.37 -4.38 4.11
N ILE A 127 20.64 -5.13 3.28
CA ILE A 127 19.82 -6.25 3.75
C ILE A 127 20.71 -7.33 4.38
N ASP A 128 21.83 -7.65 3.72
CA ASP A 128 22.77 -8.66 4.20
C ASP A 128 23.38 -8.27 5.56
N LYS A 129 23.72 -6.98 5.77
CA LYS A 129 24.20 -6.47 7.06
C LYS A 129 23.17 -6.67 8.19
N ILE A 130 21.92 -6.27 7.97
CA ILE A 130 20.85 -6.42 8.98
C ILE A 130 20.56 -7.89 9.26
N ARG A 131 20.64 -8.75 8.22
CA ARG A 131 20.47 -10.19 8.38
C ARG A 131 21.56 -10.79 9.28
N THR A 132 22.82 -10.42 9.07
CA THR A 132 23.92 -10.89 9.91
C THR A 132 23.72 -10.48 11.38
N GLU A 133 23.28 -9.25 11.63
CA GLU A 133 22.93 -8.80 13.00
C GLU A 133 21.76 -9.60 13.57
N TYR A 134 20.71 -9.86 12.79
CA TYR A 134 19.57 -10.69 13.22
C TYR A 134 20.01 -12.11 13.63
N ILE A 135 20.82 -12.76 12.79
CA ILE A 135 21.35 -14.10 13.04
C ILE A 135 22.19 -14.11 14.32
N LYS A 136 23.05 -13.11 14.50
CA LYS A 136 23.90 -12.94 15.68
C LYS A 136 23.08 -12.74 16.96
N ILE A 137 22.09 -11.85 16.94
CA ILE A 137 21.20 -11.59 18.09
C ILE A 137 20.43 -12.87 18.48
N LYS A 138 20.08 -13.71 17.49
CA LYS A 138 19.34 -14.96 17.70
C LYS A 138 20.21 -16.15 18.06
N GLY A 139 21.54 -16.01 17.96
CA GLY A 139 22.47 -17.11 18.19
C GLY A 139 22.25 -18.26 17.23
N LEU A 140 21.81 -17.98 15.99
CA LEU A 140 21.63 -19.00 14.97
C LEU A 140 22.96 -19.26 14.24
N ASP A 141 23.18 -20.50 13.84
CA ASP A 141 24.24 -20.84 12.90
C ASP A 141 23.77 -20.57 11.47
N ILE A 142 24.56 -19.80 10.73
CA ILE A 142 24.29 -19.45 9.33
C ILE A 142 24.32 -20.68 8.41
N ASN A 143 25.07 -21.72 8.78
CA ASN A 143 25.19 -22.95 7.99
C ASN A 143 23.89 -23.77 7.96
N ASN A 144 22.98 -23.52 8.91
CA ASN A 144 21.69 -24.20 8.99
C ASN A 144 20.59 -23.53 8.16
N PHE A 145 20.89 -22.42 7.46
CA PHE A 145 19.91 -21.71 6.66
C PHE A 145 19.81 -22.30 5.25
N SER A 146 18.58 -22.62 4.85
CA SER A 146 18.28 -22.93 3.45
C SER A 146 18.19 -21.66 2.60
N ILE A 147 18.23 -21.82 1.27
CA ILE A 147 17.98 -20.73 0.30
C ILE A 147 16.63 -20.03 0.57
N ASP A 148 15.62 -20.80 0.99
CA ASP A 148 14.30 -20.28 1.33
C ASP A 148 14.33 -19.43 2.60
N ASP A 149 15.11 -19.82 3.62
CA ASP A 149 15.27 -19.05 4.85
C ASP A 149 15.95 -17.71 4.60
N PHE A 150 16.98 -17.69 3.75
CA PHE A 150 17.61 -16.45 3.31
C PHE A 150 16.62 -15.54 2.58
N SER A 151 15.79 -16.11 1.71
CA SER A 151 14.80 -15.37 0.92
C SER A 151 13.68 -14.78 1.80
N ARG A 152 13.16 -15.57 2.74
CA ARG A 152 12.16 -15.12 3.72
C ARG A 152 12.71 -14.00 4.61
N THR A 153 13.91 -14.20 5.14
CA THR A 153 14.58 -13.23 6.02
C THR A 153 14.83 -11.90 5.28
N ALA A 154 15.31 -11.95 4.03
CA ALA A 154 15.52 -10.76 3.21
C ALA A 154 14.21 -10.00 2.94
N LYS A 155 13.12 -10.71 2.65
CA LYS A 155 11.79 -10.11 2.44
C LYS A 155 11.27 -9.42 3.70
N ALA A 156 11.44 -10.06 4.85
CA ALA A 156 11.02 -9.51 6.13
C ALA A 156 11.82 -8.25 6.50
N ILE A 157 13.15 -8.28 6.35
CA ILE A 157 14.03 -7.11 6.57
C ILE A 157 13.66 -5.95 5.66
N LYS A 158 13.39 -6.23 4.37
CA LYS A 158 12.96 -5.20 3.41
C LYS A 158 11.68 -4.51 3.86
N THR A 159 10.73 -5.28 4.38
CA THR A 159 9.46 -4.77 4.91
C THR A 159 9.68 -3.89 6.14
N LEU A 160 10.56 -4.31 7.06
CA LEU A 160 10.95 -3.51 8.23
C LEU A 160 11.64 -2.20 7.84
N LEU A 161 12.53 -2.23 6.85
CA LEU A 161 13.20 -1.03 6.34
C LEU A 161 12.21 -0.02 5.77
N ILE A 162 11.21 -0.47 5.03
CA ILE A 162 10.17 0.42 4.48
C ILE A 162 9.36 1.02 5.63
N LYS A 163 8.94 0.20 6.60
CA LYS A 163 8.21 0.65 7.81
C LYS A 163 9.02 1.61 8.68
N SER A 164 10.35 1.46 8.72
CA SER A 164 11.27 2.33 9.47
C SER A 164 11.69 3.60 8.72
N LYS A 165 11.16 3.83 7.50
CA LYS A 165 11.60 4.90 6.59
C LYS A 165 13.10 4.82 6.29
N PHE A 166 13.60 3.61 6.07
CA PHE A 166 14.98 3.30 5.75
C PHE A 166 15.96 3.77 6.82
N LYS A 167 15.66 3.50 8.09
CA LYS A 167 16.60 3.71 9.21
C LYS A 167 17.04 2.35 9.76
N ASP A 168 18.32 2.01 9.56
CA ASP A 168 18.90 0.71 9.96
C ASP A 168 18.87 0.52 11.46
N ASP A 169 19.25 1.56 12.20
CA ASP A 169 19.28 1.55 13.67
C ASP A 169 17.91 1.23 14.26
N LEU A 170 16.83 1.72 13.65
CA LEU A 170 15.48 1.42 14.11
C LEU A 170 15.12 -0.06 13.90
N VAL A 171 15.53 -0.63 12.77
CA VAL A 171 15.29 -2.05 12.49
C VAL A 171 16.06 -2.92 13.48
N ILE A 172 17.36 -2.67 13.64
CA ILE A 172 18.21 -3.44 14.56
C ILE A 172 17.70 -3.31 16.01
N ARG A 173 17.39 -2.09 16.47
CA ARG A 173 16.83 -1.88 17.81
C ARG A 173 15.48 -2.57 18.02
N SER A 174 14.62 -2.60 17.00
CA SER A 174 13.34 -3.32 17.10
C SER A 174 13.54 -4.83 17.27
N ILE A 175 14.55 -5.39 16.60
CA ILE A 175 14.94 -6.80 16.73
C ILE A 175 15.50 -7.06 18.14
N GLU A 176 16.43 -6.23 18.61
CA GLU A 176 17.02 -6.35 19.96
C GLU A 176 15.99 -6.17 21.08
N TRP A 177 15.04 -5.24 20.91
CA TRP A 177 13.99 -5.04 21.89
C TRP A 177 13.09 -6.27 21.98
N ALA A 178 12.70 -6.82 20.82
CA ALA A 178 11.86 -8.00 20.74
C ALA A 178 12.56 -9.23 21.33
N SER A 179 13.87 -9.40 21.12
CA SER A 179 14.63 -10.53 21.67
C SER A 179 14.72 -10.52 23.20
N ARG A 180 14.58 -9.36 23.85
CA ARG A 180 14.55 -9.22 25.31
C ARG A 180 13.18 -9.53 25.92
N GLN A 181 12.13 -9.58 25.13
CA GLN A 181 10.78 -9.86 25.62
C GLN A 181 10.57 -11.35 25.80
N LYS A 182 10.28 -11.79 27.04
CA LYS A 182 9.96 -13.20 27.32
C LYS A 182 8.56 -13.64 26.90
N TRP A 183 7.68 -12.69 26.56
CA TRP A 183 6.25 -12.92 26.35
C TRP A 183 5.84 -12.95 24.87
N CYS A 184 6.78 -12.81 23.94
CA CYS A 184 6.49 -12.91 22.51
C CYS A 184 7.55 -13.71 21.76
N ASP A 185 7.10 -14.47 20.78
CA ASP A 185 7.97 -15.06 19.77
C ASP A 185 8.52 -13.95 18.85
N TRP A 186 9.83 -13.76 18.83
CA TRP A 186 10.48 -12.62 18.19
C TRP A 186 11.00 -12.98 16.78
N THR A 187 10.12 -13.53 15.96
CA THR A 187 10.34 -13.64 14.51
C THR A 187 10.23 -12.28 13.81
N LEU A 188 10.87 -12.14 12.64
CA LEU A 188 10.77 -10.90 11.88
C LEU A 188 9.32 -10.61 11.46
N GLU A 189 8.53 -11.64 11.19
CA GLU A 189 7.10 -11.56 10.91
C GLU A 189 6.31 -10.99 12.09
N THR A 190 6.61 -11.43 13.32
CA THR A 190 5.98 -10.87 14.53
C THR A 190 6.35 -9.41 14.72
N ILE A 191 7.62 -9.04 14.47
CA ILE A 191 8.08 -7.64 14.55
C ILE A 191 7.37 -6.78 13.51
N ILE A 192 7.22 -7.25 12.27
CA ILE A 192 6.47 -6.56 11.21
C ILE A 192 5.01 -6.35 11.61
N ARG A 193 4.36 -7.38 12.18
CA ARG A 193 2.94 -7.36 12.52
C ARG A 193 2.62 -6.37 13.64
N ARG A 194 3.47 -6.26 14.66
CA ARG A 194 3.27 -5.28 15.74
C ARG A 194 4.10 -4.02 15.56
N TRP A 195 4.49 -3.68 14.34
CA TRP A 195 4.98 -2.35 14.05
C TRP A 195 3.78 -1.39 13.97
N PRO A 196 3.74 -0.26 14.71
CA PRO A 196 4.84 0.43 15.39
C PRO A 196 4.91 0.23 16.92
N ASP A 197 4.23 -0.75 17.53
CA ASP A 197 4.30 -0.99 18.98
C ASP A 197 5.75 -1.20 19.44
N TYR A 198 6.56 -1.85 18.60
CA TYR A 198 8.02 -2.00 18.77
C TYR A 198 8.83 -0.69 18.65
N MET A 199 8.21 0.41 18.20
CA MET A 199 8.79 1.77 18.17
C MET A 199 8.48 2.59 19.43
N VAL A 200 7.44 2.24 20.19
CA VAL A 200 6.85 3.14 21.21
C VAL A 200 7.60 3.16 22.54
N ILE A 201 8.59 2.30 22.77
CA ILE A 201 9.25 2.21 24.09
C ILE A 201 10.72 2.58 23.97
N TYR A 202 10.98 3.87 23.73
CA TYR A 202 12.20 4.51 24.22
C TYR A 202 11.95 5.99 24.53
N LYS A 203 11.63 6.30 25.79
CA LYS A 203 12.18 7.53 26.37
C LYS A 203 13.62 7.17 26.73
N PRO A 204 14.66 7.82 26.19
CA PRO A 204 15.99 7.65 26.76
C PRO A 204 15.88 7.87 28.27
N LYS A 205 16.43 6.95 29.08
CA LYS A 205 16.68 7.29 30.49
C LYS A 205 17.46 8.61 30.43
N PRO A 206 16.98 9.68 31.08
CA PRO A 206 17.71 10.94 31.07
C PRO A 206 19.14 10.63 31.51
N GLU A 207 20.11 11.17 30.79
CA GLU A 207 21.51 11.04 31.19
C GLU A 207 21.61 11.42 32.67
N PRO A 208 22.33 10.63 33.49
CA PRO A 208 22.48 10.95 34.91
C PRO A 208 23.00 12.39 34.99
N LYS A 209 22.19 13.28 35.56
CA LYS A 209 22.60 14.67 35.74
C LYS A 209 23.87 14.65 36.59
N PRO A 210 24.94 15.36 36.17
CA PRO A 210 26.12 15.48 37.01
C PRO A 210 25.69 16.02 38.38
N ASP A 211 26.25 15.44 39.44
CA ASP A 211 25.98 15.90 40.81
C ASP A 211 26.29 17.40 40.88
N PRO A 212 25.31 18.26 41.24
CA PRO A 212 25.50 19.71 41.29
C PRO A 212 26.57 20.16 42.29
N ASN A 213 26.99 19.28 43.21
CA ASN A 213 28.06 19.54 44.18
C ASN A 213 29.42 18.93 43.76
N CYS A 214 29.54 18.37 42.55
CA CYS A 214 30.79 17.82 42.07
C CYS A 214 31.64 18.90 41.37
N ASP A 215 32.69 19.35 42.05
CA ASP A 215 33.64 20.35 41.53
C ASP A 215 34.37 19.89 40.25
N ILE A 216 34.47 18.57 40.02
CA ILE A 216 35.05 17.97 38.81
C ILE A 216 34.07 18.09 37.62
N CYS A 217 32.78 17.83 37.83
CA CYS A 217 31.77 17.90 36.76
C CYS A 217 31.47 19.34 36.30
N PHE A 218 31.67 20.33 37.17
CA PHE A 218 31.42 21.75 36.89
C PHE A 218 32.69 22.59 36.70
N GLY A 219 33.87 21.96 36.66
CA GLY A 219 35.14 22.61 36.32
C GLY A 219 35.62 23.67 37.32
N LYS A 220 35.18 23.60 38.58
CA LYS A 220 35.47 24.61 39.61
C LYS A 220 36.61 24.23 40.56
N GLY A 221 37.10 22.99 40.53
CA GLY A 221 38.25 22.57 41.33
C GLY A 221 39.58 22.79 40.60
N LYS A 222 40.50 23.56 41.20
CA LYS A 222 41.93 23.45 40.85
C LYS A 222 42.43 22.11 41.40
N ILE A 223 42.84 21.21 40.51
CA ILE A 223 43.46 19.94 40.87
C ILE A 223 44.87 20.27 41.38
N PRO A 224 45.24 19.96 42.65
CA PRO A 224 46.59 20.17 43.14
C PRO A 224 47.51 19.14 42.47
N ASP A 225 48.50 19.67 41.77
CA ASP A 225 49.72 19.02 41.27
C ASP A 225 49.63 17.61 40.67
N GLY A 226 49.86 17.57 39.36
CA GLY A 226 50.62 16.49 38.74
C GLY A 226 49.86 15.23 38.35
N GLN A 227 49.56 15.13 37.05
CA GLN A 227 49.22 13.92 36.30
C GLN A 227 47.97 13.13 36.76
N LEU A 228 46.95 13.12 35.88
CA LEU A 228 46.51 11.92 35.15
C LEU A 228 45.47 12.33 34.10
N LYS A 229 45.81 12.18 32.81
CA LYS A 229 44.80 12.06 31.75
C LYS A 229 43.99 10.79 32.07
N GLY A 230 42.74 10.94 32.54
CA GLY A 230 41.85 9.81 32.78
C GLY A 230 41.18 9.74 34.17
N ALA A 231 41.14 10.81 34.96
CA ALA A 231 40.33 10.81 36.18
C ALA A 231 38.83 10.68 35.83
N VAL A 232 38.25 9.50 36.11
CA VAL A 232 36.82 9.24 35.91
C VAL A 232 36.07 9.70 37.15
N CYS A 233 35.15 10.66 36.99
CA CYS A 233 34.33 11.14 38.09
C CYS A 233 33.39 10.01 38.58
N ASN A 234 33.64 9.51 39.79
CA ASN A 234 32.83 8.45 40.42
C ASN A 234 31.39 8.90 40.79
N CYS A 235 31.06 10.18 40.61
CA CYS A 235 29.70 10.70 40.84
C CYS A 235 28.71 10.25 39.75
N VAL A 236 29.20 9.84 38.57
CA VAL A 236 28.38 9.24 37.51
C VAL A 236 28.34 7.72 37.68
N LYS A 237 27.90 7.24 38.85
CA LYS A 237 27.56 5.81 39.01
C LYS A 237 26.15 5.57 38.49
N VAL A 238 26.07 4.78 37.43
CA VAL A 238 24.83 4.29 36.81
C VAL A 238 24.00 3.56 37.88
N ARG A 239 22.80 4.07 38.18
CA ARG A 239 21.74 3.32 38.88
C ARG A 239 20.75 2.74 37.86
#